data_AF-A0A7Y4XCS1-F1
#
_entry.id   AF-A0A7Y4XCS1-F1
#
_cell.length_a   1.000
_cell.length_b   1.000
_cell.length_c   1.000
_cell.angle_alpha   90.00
_cell.angle_beta   90.00
_cell.angle_gamma   90.00
#
_symmetry.space_group_name_H-M   'P 1'
#
loop_
_entity.id
_entity.type
_entity.pdbx_description
1 polymer ?
#
loop_
_entity_poly.entity_id
_entity_poly.type
_entity_poly.pdbx_seq_one_letter_code
_entity_poly.pdbx_strand_id
1 'polypeptide(L)'
;MSKEKKSQRDDHFELKKSAPAFGENTTEWLLSQALQNMHATEGQGRQNYRRAIAALKERAEELPSVLKRIDERLSIGSHAIEWGVCYVLAEVEDIKLLPHFVSVALRKVPERNVDQRTCERPEDLAVLVQVMAVEAIERLIRLDKEQATKALIEIVKVQDFLAVRRVAIQAVIGVDPTQVAKVRKLLPDYQRWLLDVKRVPVEYLNAPIHPSEFRPRPNRPGVAPKLKEDRTSPISCTNRKKEN
;
A
#
# COMPACT_ATOMS: atom_id res chain seq x y z
N MET A 1 -2.73 -17.02 49.26
CA MET A 1 -2.16 -17.20 47.91
C MET A 1 -3.24 -16.86 46.87
N SER A 2 -3.32 -15.59 46.48
CA SER A 2 -4.31 -15.13 45.49
C SER A 2 -3.82 -15.44 44.08
N LYS A 3 -4.58 -16.26 43.34
CA LYS A 3 -4.33 -16.52 41.92
C LYS A 3 -4.80 -15.32 41.11
N GLU A 4 -3.84 -14.57 40.59
CA GLU A 4 -4.05 -13.48 39.66
C GLU A 4 -4.55 -14.06 38.32
N LYS A 5 -5.85 -13.90 38.03
CA LYS A 5 -6.42 -14.25 36.73
C LYS A 5 -5.92 -13.20 35.72
N LYS A 6 -4.90 -13.56 34.93
CA LYS A 6 -4.56 -12.81 33.72
C LYS A 6 -5.76 -12.85 32.77
N SER A 7 -6.48 -11.73 32.71
CA SER A 7 -7.45 -11.45 31.65
C SER A 7 -6.65 -11.25 30.36
N GLN A 8 -6.49 -12.33 29.60
CA GLN A 8 -6.04 -12.29 28.23
C GLN A 8 -7.20 -11.65 27.45
N ARG A 9 -7.08 -10.35 27.16
CA ARG A 9 -7.98 -9.70 26.22
C ARG A 9 -7.58 -10.20 24.85
N ASP A 10 -8.39 -11.10 24.32
CA ASP A 10 -8.36 -11.42 22.90
C ASP A 10 -8.83 -10.16 22.18
N ASP A 11 -7.87 -9.32 21.75
CA ASP A 11 -8.09 -8.23 20.80
C ASP A 11 -8.38 -8.85 19.42
N HIS A 12 -9.47 -9.61 19.33
CA HIS A 12 -9.92 -10.24 18.11
C HIS A 12 -10.66 -9.16 17.31
N PHE A 13 -9.98 -8.56 16.35
CA PHE A 13 -10.60 -7.62 15.42
C PHE A 13 -11.51 -8.41 14.47
N GLU A 14 -12.78 -8.59 14.84
CA GLU A 14 -13.80 -9.12 13.94
C GLU A 14 -14.12 -8.06 12.88
N LEU A 15 -13.46 -8.17 11.73
CA LEU A 15 -13.93 -7.52 10.51
C LEU A 15 -15.33 -8.06 10.21
N LYS A 16 -16.36 -7.24 10.43
CA LYS A 16 -17.72 -7.53 9.93
C LYS A 16 -17.58 -7.98 8.48
N LYS A 17 -18.10 -9.17 8.15
CA LYS A 17 -18.09 -9.72 6.78
C LYS A 17 -18.68 -8.68 5.83
N SER A 18 -17.82 -7.89 5.20
CA SER A 18 -18.22 -6.93 4.18
C SER A 18 -18.51 -7.70 2.90
N ALA A 19 -19.40 -7.15 2.07
CA ALA A 19 -19.55 -7.64 0.70
C ALA A 19 -18.17 -7.68 0.00
N PRO A 20 -17.95 -8.62 -0.94
CA PRO A 20 -16.74 -8.64 -1.73
C PRO A 20 -16.59 -7.32 -2.49
N ALA A 21 -15.36 -6.81 -2.57
CA ALA A 21 -15.07 -5.54 -3.23
C ALA A 21 -15.40 -5.58 -4.74
N PHE A 22 -15.29 -6.77 -5.34
CA PHE A 22 -15.55 -7.07 -6.74
C PHE A 22 -16.25 -8.44 -6.84
N GLY A 23 -16.93 -8.72 -7.96
CA GLY A 23 -17.65 -10.00 -8.07
C GLY A 23 -18.35 -10.28 -9.39
N GLU A 24 -18.04 -9.54 -10.46
CA GLU A 24 -18.73 -9.74 -11.75
C GLU A 24 -18.26 -11.01 -12.47
N ASN A 25 -17.07 -11.51 -12.14
CA ASN A 25 -16.53 -12.78 -12.66
C ASN A 25 -15.67 -13.48 -11.60
N THR A 26 -15.27 -14.72 -11.89
CA THR A 26 -14.49 -15.57 -10.99
C THR A 26 -13.16 -14.92 -10.58
N THR A 27 -12.46 -14.27 -11.50
CA THR A 27 -11.15 -13.65 -11.23
C THR A 27 -11.28 -12.42 -10.32
N GLU A 28 -12.30 -11.60 -10.52
CA GLU A 28 -12.66 -10.49 -9.62
C GLU A 28 -13.07 -10.97 -8.21
N TRP A 29 -13.83 -12.06 -8.15
CA TRP A 29 -14.20 -12.67 -6.88
C TRP A 29 -12.96 -13.20 -6.15
N LEU A 30 -12.06 -13.89 -6.83
CA LEU A 30 -10.79 -14.39 -6.27
C LEU A 30 -9.91 -13.25 -5.74
N LEU A 31 -9.80 -12.15 -6.50
CA LEU A 31 -9.09 -10.96 -6.05
C LEU A 31 -9.72 -10.38 -4.78
N SER A 32 -11.05 -10.32 -4.71
CA SER A 32 -11.76 -9.87 -3.50
C SER A 32 -11.53 -10.78 -2.31
N GLN A 33 -11.51 -12.10 -2.53
CA GLN A 33 -11.19 -13.06 -1.48
C GLN A 33 -9.75 -12.89 -0.98
N ALA A 34 -8.80 -12.66 -1.88
CA ALA A 34 -7.42 -12.37 -1.50
C ALA A 34 -7.35 -11.09 -0.65
N LEU A 35 -7.99 -10.00 -1.07
CA LEU A 35 -8.02 -8.74 -0.33
C LEU A 35 -8.64 -8.88 1.07
N GLN A 36 -9.77 -9.60 1.19
CA GLN A 36 -10.42 -9.82 2.48
C GLN A 36 -9.57 -10.63 3.46
N ASN A 37 -8.69 -11.50 2.96
CA ASN A 37 -7.90 -12.41 3.79
C ASN A 37 -6.41 -12.00 3.90
N MET A 38 -5.98 -10.90 3.25
CA MET A 38 -4.55 -10.54 3.18
C MET A 38 -3.90 -10.21 4.52
N HIS A 39 -4.69 -9.78 5.51
CA HIS A 39 -4.21 -9.45 6.85
C HIS A 39 -4.31 -10.63 7.83
N ALA A 40 -4.77 -11.80 7.39
CA ALA A 40 -4.88 -12.97 8.24
C ALA A 40 -3.48 -13.54 8.55
N THR A 41 -3.08 -13.50 9.82
CA THR A 41 -1.78 -14.01 10.28
C THR A 41 -1.75 -15.54 10.36
N GLU A 42 -2.88 -16.18 10.70
CA GLU A 42 -2.96 -17.63 10.92
C GLU A 42 -4.34 -18.23 10.53
N GLY A 43 -4.46 -19.55 10.70
CA GLY A 43 -5.74 -20.27 10.58
C GLY A 43 -6.35 -20.28 9.18
N GLN A 44 -7.69 -20.29 9.13
CA GLN A 44 -8.46 -20.42 7.90
C GLN A 44 -8.28 -19.21 6.97
N GLY A 45 -8.16 -17.99 7.50
CA GLY A 45 -7.99 -16.78 6.70
C GLY A 45 -6.70 -16.84 5.87
N ARG A 46 -5.58 -17.22 6.48
CA ARG A 46 -4.30 -17.39 5.77
C ARG A 46 -4.35 -18.49 4.71
N GLN A 47 -5.08 -19.58 4.98
CA GLN A 47 -5.28 -20.64 3.99
C GLN A 47 -6.13 -20.15 2.81
N ASN A 48 -7.20 -19.40 3.08
CA ASN A 48 -8.06 -18.81 2.05
C ASN A 48 -7.26 -17.83 1.18
N TYR A 49 -6.43 -16.99 1.79
CA TYR A 49 -5.53 -16.09 1.07
C TYR A 49 -4.63 -16.85 0.09
N ARG A 50 -3.91 -17.87 0.58
CA ARG A 50 -3.01 -18.70 -0.25
C ARG A 50 -3.74 -19.40 -1.40
N ARG A 51 -4.93 -19.93 -1.13
CA ARG A 51 -5.77 -20.57 -2.16
C ARG A 51 -6.22 -19.56 -3.21
N ALA A 52 -6.62 -18.36 -2.81
CA ALA A 52 -6.98 -17.29 -3.74
C ALA A 52 -5.78 -16.89 -4.61
N ILE A 53 -4.58 -16.70 -4.02
CA ILE A 53 -3.36 -16.42 -4.80
C ILE A 53 -3.06 -17.56 -5.79
N ALA A 54 -3.11 -18.82 -5.36
CA ALA A 54 -2.85 -19.96 -6.24
C ALA A 54 -3.83 -20.00 -7.43
N ALA A 55 -5.12 -19.80 -7.18
CA ALA A 55 -6.14 -19.76 -8.22
C ALA A 55 -6.00 -18.53 -9.15
N LEU A 56 -5.51 -17.39 -8.64
CA LEU A 56 -5.19 -16.22 -9.46
C LEU A 56 -3.99 -16.48 -10.37
N LYS A 57 -2.97 -17.23 -9.90
CA LYS A 57 -1.82 -17.64 -10.73
C LYS A 57 -2.24 -18.50 -11.91
N GLU A 58 -3.17 -19.44 -11.70
CA GLU A 58 -3.74 -20.27 -12.77
C GLU A 58 -4.52 -19.46 -13.82
N ARG A 59 -4.92 -18.23 -13.48
CA ARG A 59 -5.74 -17.33 -14.30
C ARG A 59 -5.02 -16.03 -14.65
N ALA A 60 -3.68 -16.01 -14.59
CA ALA A 60 -2.91 -14.79 -14.75
C ALA A 60 -3.16 -14.09 -16.10
N GLU A 61 -3.50 -14.85 -17.16
CA GLU A 61 -3.88 -14.33 -18.47
C GLU A 61 -5.11 -13.41 -18.44
N GLU A 62 -6.04 -13.65 -17.53
CA GLU A 62 -7.29 -12.87 -17.44
C GLU A 62 -7.07 -11.54 -16.71
N LEU A 63 -6.04 -11.45 -15.87
CA LEU A 63 -5.80 -10.33 -14.94
C LEU A 63 -5.69 -8.98 -15.63
N PRO A 64 -4.95 -8.78 -16.74
CA PRO A 64 -4.88 -7.48 -17.39
C PRO A 64 -6.25 -6.93 -17.78
N SER A 65 -7.16 -7.79 -18.25
CA SER A 65 -8.51 -7.39 -18.64
C SER A 65 -9.39 -7.04 -17.42
N VAL A 66 -9.23 -7.80 -16.33
CA VAL A 66 -9.93 -7.58 -15.06
C VAL A 66 -9.47 -6.28 -14.42
N LEU A 67 -8.16 -6.00 -14.44
CA LEU A 67 -7.58 -4.80 -13.86
C LEU A 67 -8.07 -3.53 -14.55
N LYS A 68 -8.20 -3.54 -15.88
CA LYS A 68 -8.80 -2.42 -16.60
C LYS A 68 -10.21 -2.08 -16.08
N ARG A 69 -11.06 -3.09 -15.87
CA ARG A 69 -12.42 -2.91 -15.31
C ARG A 69 -12.41 -2.47 -13.85
N ILE A 70 -11.44 -2.94 -13.07
CA ILE A 70 -11.29 -2.54 -11.67
C ILE A 70 -10.83 -1.08 -11.59
N ASP A 71 -9.83 -0.69 -12.39
CA ASP A 71 -9.32 0.68 -12.45
C ASP A 71 -10.43 1.68 -12.83
N GLU A 72 -11.35 1.29 -13.71
CA GLU A 72 -12.53 2.10 -14.08
C GLU A 72 -13.55 2.27 -12.93
N ARG A 73 -13.61 1.31 -12.00
CA ARG A 73 -14.56 1.30 -10.86
C ARG A 73 -13.98 1.86 -9.57
N LEU A 74 -12.67 1.77 -9.39
CA LEU A 74 -11.99 2.35 -8.24
C LEU A 74 -12.05 3.88 -8.36
N SER A 75 -12.94 4.47 -7.56
CA SER A 75 -13.07 5.92 -7.48
C SER A 75 -11.80 6.54 -6.93
N ILE A 76 -11.51 7.78 -7.38
CA ILE A 76 -10.49 8.65 -6.82
C ILE A 76 -10.71 8.72 -5.30
N GLY A 77 -9.84 8.07 -4.52
CA GLY A 77 -9.91 8.08 -3.06
C GLY A 77 -9.75 6.74 -2.36
N SER A 78 -9.87 5.60 -3.06
CA SER A 78 -9.72 4.26 -2.44
C SER A 78 -8.29 3.71 -2.50
N HIS A 79 -7.30 4.55 -2.20
CA HIS A 79 -5.88 4.18 -2.27
C HIS A 79 -5.51 2.96 -1.42
N ALA A 80 -6.23 2.71 -0.32
CA ALA A 80 -6.03 1.51 0.49
C ALA A 80 -6.39 0.22 -0.29
N ILE A 81 -7.49 0.24 -1.06
CA ILE A 81 -7.87 -0.88 -1.91
C ILE A 81 -6.90 -1.01 -3.08
N GLU A 82 -6.52 0.09 -3.73
CA GLU A 82 -5.51 0.09 -4.80
C GLU A 82 -4.18 -0.50 -4.34
N TRP A 83 -3.73 -0.12 -3.13
CA TRP A 83 -2.51 -0.66 -2.53
C TRP A 83 -2.64 -2.18 -2.30
N GLY A 84 -3.78 -2.61 -1.74
CA GLY A 84 -4.06 -4.04 -1.53
C GLY A 84 -4.09 -4.83 -2.83
N VAL A 85 -4.68 -4.26 -3.89
CA VAL A 85 -4.72 -4.87 -5.23
C VAL A 85 -3.30 -5.01 -5.77
N CYS A 86 -2.48 -3.94 -5.72
CA CYS A 86 -1.09 -4.01 -6.12
C CYS A 86 -0.31 -5.08 -5.35
N TYR A 87 -0.51 -5.17 -4.03
CA TYR A 87 0.12 -6.18 -3.18
C TYR A 87 -0.28 -7.60 -3.60
N VAL A 88 -1.58 -7.86 -3.79
CA VAL A 88 -2.08 -9.19 -4.20
C VAL A 88 -1.55 -9.58 -5.58
N LEU A 89 -1.55 -8.66 -6.54
CA LEU A 89 -0.99 -8.91 -7.87
C LEU A 89 0.51 -9.19 -7.83
N ALA A 90 1.25 -8.53 -6.93
CA ALA A 90 2.67 -8.78 -6.73
C ALA A 90 2.94 -10.22 -6.25
N GLU A 91 2.00 -10.83 -5.52
CA GLU A 91 2.07 -12.23 -5.06
C GLU A 91 1.69 -13.25 -6.15
N VAL A 92 0.96 -12.81 -7.19
CA VAL A 92 0.70 -13.64 -8.38
C VAL A 92 2.01 -13.90 -9.13
N GLU A 93 2.91 -12.91 -9.15
CA GLU A 93 4.25 -13.03 -9.73
C GLU A 93 4.20 -13.50 -11.20
N ASP A 94 3.42 -12.79 -12.02
CA ASP A 94 3.34 -12.99 -13.47
C ASP A 94 3.91 -11.76 -14.21
N ILE A 95 4.82 -11.98 -15.16
CA ILE A 95 5.48 -10.90 -15.89
C ILE A 95 4.52 -10.07 -16.76
N LYS A 96 3.37 -10.63 -17.16
CA LYS A 96 2.32 -9.92 -17.92
C LYS A 96 1.67 -8.78 -17.13
N LEU A 97 1.86 -8.76 -15.81
CA LEU A 97 1.41 -7.68 -14.93
C LEU A 97 2.38 -6.48 -14.91
N LEU A 98 3.59 -6.63 -15.46
CA LEU A 98 4.60 -5.56 -15.49
C LEU A 98 4.06 -4.24 -16.07
N PRO A 99 3.34 -4.20 -17.21
CA PRO A 99 2.79 -2.95 -17.73
C PRO A 99 1.82 -2.25 -16.78
N HIS A 100 1.04 -3.01 -16.02
CA HIS A 100 0.14 -2.46 -15.01
C HIS A 100 0.93 -1.79 -13.88
N PHE A 101 1.93 -2.47 -13.31
CA PHE A 101 2.75 -1.89 -12.24
C PHE A 101 3.53 -0.65 -12.71
N VAL A 102 4.03 -0.64 -13.95
CA VAL A 102 4.68 0.54 -14.53
C VAL A 102 3.70 1.70 -14.64
N SER A 103 2.48 1.44 -15.14
CA SER A 103 1.42 2.46 -15.23
C SER A 103 1.08 3.05 -13.86
N VAL A 104 0.94 2.20 -12.83
CA VAL A 104 0.68 2.64 -11.46
C VAL A 104 1.84 3.48 -10.91
N ALA A 105 3.08 3.00 -11.03
CA ALA A 105 4.27 3.67 -10.51
C ALA A 105 4.56 5.03 -11.18
N LEU A 106 4.12 5.21 -12.43
CA LEU A 106 4.29 6.45 -13.21
C LEU A 106 3.07 7.39 -13.16
N ARG A 107 2.01 7.03 -12.43
CA ARG A 107 0.81 7.87 -12.33
C ARG A 107 1.16 9.24 -11.73
N LYS A 108 0.49 10.31 -12.19
CA LYS A 108 0.63 11.63 -11.53
C LYS A 108 0.01 11.56 -10.13
N VAL A 109 0.77 11.91 -9.11
CA VAL A 109 0.25 12.05 -7.74
C VAL A 109 -0.63 13.31 -7.69
N PRO A 110 -1.77 13.29 -6.97
CA PRO A 110 -2.59 14.47 -6.77
C PRO A 110 -1.80 15.65 -6.19
N GLU A 111 -2.18 16.88 -6.56
CA GLU A 111 -1.55 18.08 -6.03
C GLU A 111 -1.80 18.25 -4.55
N ARG A 112 -0.80 18.81 -3.86
CA ARG A 112 -0.85 19.00 -2.42
C ARG A 112 -1.87 20.04 -2.02
N ASN A 113 -2.89 19.63 -1.28
CA ASN A 113 -3.80 20.57 -0.66
C ASN A 113 -3.17 21.07 0.66
N VAL A 114 -2.68 22.31 0.63
CA VAL A 114 -1.99 22.93 1.78
C VAL A 114 -2.94 23.14 2.97
N ASP A 115 -4.24 23.27 2.70
CA ASP A 115 -5.26 23.56 3.70
C ASP A 115 -5.75 22.32 4.47
N GLN A 116 -5.48 21.11 3.95
CA GLN A 116 -5.79 19.86 4.65
C GLN A 116 -4.75 19.58 5.74
N ARG A 117 -5.13 19.83 7.00
CA ARG A 117 -4.33 19.54 8.21
C ARG A 117 -4.61 18.15 8.78
N THR A 118 -4.73 17.14 7.93
CA THR A 118 -4.80 15.74 8.38
C THR A 118 -3.41 15.12 8.42
N CYS A 119 -3.21 14.15 9.32
CA CYS A 119 -1.97 13.38 9.41
C CYS A 119 -1.75 12.45 8.21
N GLU A 120 -2.84 12.06 7.56
CA GLU A 120 -2.84 11.24 6.35
C GLU A 120 -3.50 12.06 5.24
N ARG A 121 -2.77 12.30 4.15
CA ARG A 121 -3.28 13.01 2.97
C ARG A 121 -3.49 12.03 1.82
N PRO A 122 -4.43 12.33 0.91
CA PRO A 122 -4.62 11.51 -0.29
C PRO A 122 -3.33 11.32 -1.10
N GLU A 123 -2.47 12.34 -1.12
CA GLU A 123 -1.16 12.34 -1.76
C GLU A 123 -0.23 11.26 -1.19
N ASP A 124 -0.19 11.15 0.15
CA ASP A 124 0.66 10.20 0.87
C ASP A 124 0.23 8.77 0.53
N LEU A 125 -1.08 8.53 0.53
CA LEU A 125 -1.64 7.22 0.17
C LEU A 125 -1.39 6.87 -1.30
N ALA A 126 -1.50 7.84 -2.21
CA ALA A 126 -1.17 7.63 -3.63
C ALA A 126 0.32 7.26 -3.81
N VAL A 127 1.23 7.93 -3.09
CA VAL A 127 2.66 7.60 -3.09
C VAL A 127 2.89 6.19 -2.55
N LEU A 128 2.16 5.74 -1.52
CA LEU A 128 2.25 4.37 -1.02
C LEU A 128 1.86 3.33 -2.07
N VAL A 129 0.79 3.57 -2.83
CA VAL A 129 0.39 2.70 -3.96
C VAL A 129 1.51 2.61 -5.00
N GLN A 130 2.14 3.74 -5.33
CA GLN A 130 3.25 3.79 -6.29
C GLN A 130 4.49 3.06 -5.80
N VAL A 131 4.84 3.22 -4.53
CA VAL A 131 5.95 2.47 -3.89
C VAL A 131 5.69 0.97 -3.97
N MET A 132 4.48 0.52 -3.64
CA MET A 132 4.10 -0.90 -3.75
C MET A 132 4.21 -1.40 -5.19
N ALA A 133 3.84 -0.60 -6.19
CA ALA A 133 4.02 -0.97 -7.59
C ALA A 133 5.50 -1.14 -7.96
N VAL A 134 6.39 -0.27 -7.48
CA VAL A 134 7.84 -0.43 -7.67
C VAL A 134 8.36 -1.71 -7.02
N GLU A 135 7.94 -2.01 -5.79
CA GLU A 135 8.29 -3.26 -5.11
C GLU A 135 7.75 -4.49 -5.83
N ALA A 136 6.56 -4.41 -6.42
CA ALA A 136 6.01 -5.47 -7.26
C ALA A 136 6.89 -5.73 -8.49
N ILE A 137 7.36 -4.68 -9.17
CA ILE A 137 8.30 -4.80 -10.30
C ILE A 137 9.61 -5.46 -9.84
N GLU A 138 10.13 -5.07 -8.66
CA GLU A 138 11.33 -5.69 -8.08
C GLU A 138 11.18 -7.21 -7.92
N ARG A 139 10.00 -7.70 -7.53
CA ARG A 139 9.73 -9.14 -7.43
C ARG A 139 9.69 -9.86 -8.78
N LEU A 140 9.30 -9.18 -9.86
CA LEU A 140 9.24 -9.76 -11.20
C LEU A 140 10.62 -9.98 -11.84
N ILE A 141 11.69 -9.45 -11.24
CA ILE A 141 13.06 -9.57 -11.75
C ILE A 141 13.52 -11.02 -11.85
N ARG A 142 13.03 -11.89 -10.95
CA ARG A 142 13.34 -13.33 -10.98
C ARG A 142 12.73 -14.05 -12.20
N LEU A 143 11.75 -13.44 -12.86
CA LEU A 143 11.09 -13.99 -14.05
C LEU A 143 11.71 -13.42 -15.32
N ASP A 144 11.89 -12.10 -15.36
CA ASP A 144 12.55 -11.40 -16.46
C ASP A 144 13.35 -10.21 -15.91
N LYS A 145 14.63 -10.47 -15.67
CA LYS A 145 15.56 -9.47 -15.11
C LYS A 145 15.71 -8.27 -16.03
N GLU A 146 15.78 -8.48 -17.33
CA GLU A 146 16.04 -7.42 -18.30
C GLU A 146 14.85 -6.47 -18.37
N GLN A 147 13.65 -7.02 -18.57
CA GLN A 147 12.44 -6.22 -18.73
C GLN A 147 12.08 -5.45 -17.45
N ALA A 148 12.16 -6.10 -16.29
CA ALA A 148 11.88 -5.46 -15.01
C ALA A 148 12.92 -4.39 -14.64
N THR A 149 14.22 -4.65 -14.88
CA THR A 149 15.28 -3.63 -14.66
C THR A 149 15.09 -2.42 -15.56
N LYS A 150 14.74 -2.65 -16.84
CA LYS A 150 14.43 -1.56 -17.79
C LYS A 150 13.25 -0.72 -17.31
N ALA A 151 12.18 -1.36 -16.82
CA ALA A 151 11.02 -0.68 -16.26
C ALA A 151 11.38 0.18 -15.04
N LEU A 152 12.19 -0.35 -14.11
CA LEU A 152 12.65 0.40 -12.95
C LEU A 152 13.49 1.62 -13.33
N ILE A 153 14.39 1.49 -14.32
CA ILE A 153 15.19 2.62 -14.83
C ILE A 153 14.30 3.71 -15.42
N GLU A 154 13.23 3.33 -16.14
CA GLU A 154 12.28 4.31 -16.68
C GLU A 154 11.55 5.06 -15.55
N ILE A 155 11.16 4.36 -14.48
CA ILE A 155 10.57 4.98 -13.29
C ILE A 155 11.55 5.98 -12.65
N VAL A 156 12.83 5.61 -12.51
CA VAL A 156 13.85 6.52 -11.97
C VAL A 156 13.96 7.80 -12.80
N LYS A 157 13.87 7.67 -14.13
CA LYS A 157 13.99 8.80 -15.07
C LYS A 157 12.78 9.74 -15.00
N VAL A 158 11.57 9.20 -14.91
CA VAL A 158 10.32 9.97 -15.09
C VAL A 158 9.73 10.47 -13.76
N GLN A 159 9.86 9.72 -12.67
CA GLN A 159 9.08 9.96 -11.46
C GLN A 159 9.61 11.11 -10.63
N ASP A 160 8.86 12.19 -10.45
CA ASP A 160 9.27 13.37 -9.66
C ASP A 160 9.24 13.17 -8.14
N PHE A 161 8.42 12.25 -7.65
CA PHE A 161 8.29 12.00 -6.21
C PHE A 161 9.50 11.25 -5.68
N LEU A 162 10.25 11.93 -4.80
CA LEU A 162 11.51 11.45 -4.25
C LEU A 162 11.38 10.07 -3.57
N ALA A 163 10.27 9.82 -2.87
CA ALA A 163 10.02 8.54 -2.21
C ALA A 163 9.94 7.38 -3.22
N VAL A 164 9.17 7.53 -4.29
CA VAL A 164 9.02 6.50 -5.33
C VAL A 164 10.33 6.33 -6.12
N ARG A 165 10.95 7.45 -6.51
CA ARG A 165 12.26 7.44 -7.20
C ARG A 165 13.33 6.73 -6.38
N ARG A 166 13.40 6.99 -5.07
CA ARG A 166 14.33 6.32 -4.14
C ARG A 166 14.13 4.81 -4.15
N VAL A 167 12.88 4.33 -4.01
CA VAL A 167 12.61 2.88 -3.97
C VAL A 167 13.00 2.24 -5.30
N ALA A 168 12.74 2.90 -6.43
CA ALA A 168 13.14 2.41 -7.75
C ALA A 168 14.67 2.35 -7.92
N ILE A 169 15.40 3.37 -7.46
CA ILE A 169 16.88 3.36 -7.44
C ILE A 169 17.41 2.18 -6.62
N GLN A 170 16.86 1.96 -5.42
CA GLN A 170 17.28 0.87 -4.55
C GLN A 170 16.99 -0.50 -5.17
N ALA A 171 15.84 -0.66 -5.83
CA ALA A 171 15.51 -1.87 -6.55
C ALA A 171 16.50 -2.13 -7.70
N VAL A 172 16.83 -1.13 -8.53
CA VAL A 172 17.81 -1.28 -9.62
C VAL A 172 19.18 -1.69 -9.07
N ILE A 173 19.70 -0.99 -8.07
CA ILE A 173 21.04 -1.22 -7.52
C ILE A 173 21.10 -2.56 -6.77
N GLY A 174 20.04 -2.93 -6.07
CA GLY A 174 19.94 -4.22 -5.37
C GLY A 174 20.00 -5.41 -6.32
N VAL A 175 19.56 -5.22 -7.57
CA VAL A 175 19.50 -6.27 -8.60
C VAL A 175 20.75 -6.33 -9.46
N ASP A 176 21.30 -5.16 -9.78
CA ASP A 176 22.53 -5.04 -10.55
C ASP A 176 23.33 -3.81 -10.08
N PRO A 177 24.30 -4.00 -9.18
CA PRO A 177 25.18 -2.94 -8.69
C PRO A 177 25.97 -2.24 -9.80
N THR A 178 26.15 -2.86 -10.97
CA THR A 178 26.85 -2.22 -12.09
C THR A 178 26.06 -1.06 -12.71
N GLN A 179 24.74 -0.98 -12.44
CA GLN A 179 23.89 0.09 -12.93
C GLN A 179 24.08 1.42 -12.17
N VAL A 180 24.82 1.46 -11.06
CA VAL A 180 25.02 2.67 -10.25
C VAL A 180 25.51 3.86 -11.10
N ALA A 181 26.48 3.63 -11.99
CA ALA A 181 27.00 4.69 -12.86
C ALA A 181 25.95 5.21 -13.85
N LYS A 182 25.08 4.33 -14.35
CA LYS A 182 23.98 4.69 -15.25
C LYS A 182 22.91 5.50 -14.51
N VAL A 183 22.46 5.01 -13.36
CA VAL A 183 21.48 5.69 -12.51
C VAL A 183 21.99 7.08 -12.08
N ARG A 184 23.26 7.20 -11.69
CA ARG A 184 23.89 8.48 -11.32
C ARG A 184 23.78 9.56 -12.41
N LYS A 185 23.83 9.17 -13.69
CA LYS A 185 23.70 10.08 -14.83
C LYS A 185 22.25 10.55 -15.07
N LEU A 186 21.27 9.78 -14.59
CA LEU A 186 19.84 10.14 -14.69
C LEU A 186 19.40 11.09 -13.58
N LEU A 187 20.16 11.14 -12.47
CA LEU A 187 19.80 11.95 -11.31
C LEU A 187 20.41 13.35 -11.39
N PRO A 188 19.63 14.39 -11.04
CA PRO A 188 20.18 15.69 -10.72
C PRO A 188 21.21 15.59 -9.58
N ASP A 189 22.19 16.50 -9.58
CA ASP A 189 23.28 16.50 -8.60
C ASP A 189 22.79 16.45 -7.14
N TYR A 190 21.74 17.22 -6.82
CA TYR A 190 21.14 17.28 -5.48
C TYR A 190 20.41 16.01 -5.05
N GLN A 191 20.19 15.04 -5.94
CA GLN A 191 19.56 13.74 -5.64
C GLN A 191 20.55 12.58 -5.69
N ARG A 192 21.82 12.80 -6.03
CA ARG A 192 22.80 11.71 -6.15
C ARG A 192 23.05 10.97 -4.83
N TRP A 193 22.80 11.61 -3.69
CA TRP A 193 22.87 10.99 -2.36
C TRP A 193 21.90 9.80 -2.20
N LEU A 194 20.84 9.71 -3.01
CA LEU A 194 19.93 8.56 -3.00
C LEU A 194 20.63 7.23 -3.31
N LEU A 195 21.74 7.27 -4.05
CA LEU A 195 22.57 6.10 -4.36
C LEU A 195 23.26 5.53 -3.11
N ASP A 196 23.45 6.36 -2.09
CA ASP A 196 24.17 6.01 -0.87
C ASP A 196 23.20 5.52 0.23
N VAL A 197 21.89 5.60 0.01
CA VAL A 197 20.86 5.19 0.97
C VAL A 197 20.73 3.67 0.99
N LYS A 198 21.29 3.05 2.04
CA LYS A 198 21.20 1.60 2.26
C LYS A 198 19.80 1.19 2.73
N ARG A 199 19.33 0.04 2.24
CA ARG A 199 18.21 -0.68 2.88
C ARG A 199 18.76 -1.38 4.12
N VAL A 200 18.19 -1.07 5.27
CA VAL A 200 18.56 -1.69 6.55
C VAL A 200 17.36 -2.54 6.99
N PRO A 201 17.54 -3.86 7.21
CA PRO A 201 16.46 -4.69 7.72
C PRO A 201 16.04 -4.22 9.12
N VAL A 202 14.76 -4.39 9.45
CA VAL A 202 14.17 -3.86 10.70
C VAL A 202 14.86 -4.44 11.93
N GLU A 203 15.37 -5.67 11.83
CA GLU A 203 16.11 -6.36 12.89
C GLU A 203 17.41 -5.65 13.28
N TYR A 204 17.99 -4.86 12.36
CA TYR A 204 19.17 -4.03 12.62
C TYR A 204 18.81 -2.63 13.12
N LEU A 205 17.53 -2.27 13.15
CA LEU A 205 17.01 -1.03 13.74
C LEU A 205 16.72 -1.23 15.25
N ASN A 206 17.58 -1.96 15.95
CA ASN A 206 17.57 -2.00 17.41
C ASN A 206 18.18 -0.68 17.91
N ALA A 207 17.38 0.37 17.97
CA ALA A 207 17.71 1.53 18.80
C ALA A 207 17.47 1.12 20.26
N PRO A 208 18.50 0.99 21.11
CA PRO A 208 18.28 0.78 22.54
C PRO A 208 17.49 1.99 23.05
N ILE A 209 16.21 1.80 23.35
CA ILE A 209 15.43 2.84 24.02
C ILE A 209 15.99 2.89 25.44
N HIS A 210 16.87 3.86 25.69
CA HIS A 210 17.37 4.07 27.04
C HIS A 210 16.19 4.39 27.95
N PRO A 211 16.05 3.75 29.14
CA PRO A 211 14.97 4.03 30.07
C PRO A 211 14.87 5.52 30.46
N SER A 212 15.98 6.26 30.41
CA SER A 212 16.03 7.71 30.64
C SER A 212 15.40 8.54 29.50
N GLU A 213 15.29 7.98 28.30
CA GLU A 213 14.62 8.60 27.14
C GLU A 213 13.14 8.21 27.06
N PHE A 214 12.72 7.24 27.87
CA PHE A 214 11.31 6.94 28.09
C PHE A 214 10.67 8.12 28.83
N ARG A 215 10.21 9.11 28.08
CA ARG A 215 9.24 10.07 28.63
C ARG A 215 8.00 9.26 28.95
N PRO A 216 7.59 9.11 30.23
CA PRO A 216 6.29 8.54 30.52
C PRO A 216 5.30 9.32 29.68
N ARG A 217 4.41 8.61 28.96
CA ARG A 217 3.30 9.27 28.26
C ARG A 217 2.73 10.25 29.27
N PRO A 218 2.60 11.55 28.94
CA PRO A 218 2.01 12.49 29.88
C PRO A 218 0.73 11.82 30.36
N ASN A 219 0.59 11.68 31.68
CA ASN A 219 -0.64 11.23 32.31
C ASN A 219 -1.71 12.21 31.81
N ARG A 220 -2.31 11.93 30.65
CA ARG A 220 -3.62 12.43 30.32
C ARG A 220 -4.46 11.63 31.30
N PRO A 221 -4.97 12.23 32.40
CA PRO A 221 -6.05 11.58 33.12
C PRO A 221 -7.04 11.12 32.07
N GLY A 222 -7.54 9.88 32.20
CA GLY A 222 -8.55 9.30 31.33
C GLY A 222 -9.89 10.03 31.42
N VAL A 223 -9.87 11.35 31.26
CA VAL A 223 -11.01 12.13 30.82
C VAL A 223 -11.17 11.69 29.37
N ALA A 224 -11.94 10.61 29.17
CA ALA A 224 -12.68 10.44 27.94
C ALA A 224 -13.21 11.83 27.59
N PRO A 225 -12.95 12.38 26.38
CA PRO A 225 -13.53 13.65 26.01
C PRO A 225 -15.01 13.53 26.33
N LYS A 226 -15.52 14.37 27.24
CA LYS A 226 -16.95 14.41 27.50
C LYS A 226 -17.55 14.69 26.15
N LEU A 227 -18.16 13.68 25.53
CA LEU A 227 -19.10 13.89 24.47
C LEU A 227 -20.04 14.92 25.06
N LYS A 228 -20.02 16.14 24.51
CA LYS A 228 -21.07 17.09 24.83
C LYS A 228 -22.33 16.40 24.35
N GLU A 229 -23.05 15.78 25.26
CA GLU A 229 -24.49 15.54 25.16
C GLU A 229 -25.15 16.92 25.12
N ASP A 230 -24.96 17.63 24.01
CA ASP A 230 -25.81 18.72 23.56
C ASP A 230 -25.31 19.23 22.21
N ARG A 231 -25.87 18.67 21.15
CA ARG A 231 -26.99 19.32 20.46
C ARG A 231 -27.47 18.38 19.36
N THR A 232 -28.67 17.87 19.55
CA THR A 232 -29.63 17.65 18.47
C THR A 232 -29.74 18.94 17.66
N SER A 233 -28.82 19.15 16.71
CA SER A 233 -29.13 19.95 15.54
C SER A 233 -29.75 18.99 14.54
N PRO A 234 -31.05 19.10 14.22
CA PRO A 234 -31.59 18.35 13.12
C PRO A 234 -30.81 18.77 11.88
N ILE A 235 -30.12 17.81 11.25
CA ILE A 235 -29.66 17.95 9.88
C ILE A 235 -30.93 18.01 9.04
N SER A 236 -31.44 19.22 8.86
CA SER A 236 -32.48 19.54 7.88
C SER A 236 -31.84 19.40 6.50
N CYS A 237 -31.86 18.19 5.97
CA CYS A 237 -31.76 17.94 4.53
C CYS A 237 -33.05 18.43 3.86
N THR A 238 -33.24 19.75 3.74
CA THR A 238 -34.25 20.29 2.84
C THR A 238 -33.69 20.26 1.43
N ASN A 239 -34.19 19.29 0.66
CA ASN A 239 -34.10 19.21 -0.78
C ASN A 239 -34.51 20.56 -1.40
N ARG A 240 -33.54 21.24 -2.02
CA ARG A 240 -33.83 22.34 -2.93
C ARG A 240 -34.36 21.74 -4.23
N LYS A 241 -35.69 21.63 -4.34
CA LYS A 241 -36.37 21.46 -5.62
C LYS A 241 -35.91 22.58 -6.55
N LYS A 242 -35.36 22.20 -7.70
CA LYS A 242 -35.35 23.06 -8.88
C LYS A 242 -36.77 23.02 -9.44
N GLU A 243 -37.45 24.16 -9.44
CA GLU A 243 -38.58 24.41 -10.32
C GLU A 243 -38.07 25.13 -11.56
N ASN A 244 -38.61 24.71 -12.71
CA ASN A 244 -38.59 25.44 -13.98
C ASN A 244 -39.50 26.66 -13.89
#